data_AF-A0A0M8PI93-F1
#
_entry.id   AF-A0A0M8PI93-F1
#
_cell.length_a   1.000
_cell.length_b   1.000
_cell.length_c   1.000
_cell.angle_alpha   90.00
_cell.angle_beta   90.00
_cell.angle_gamma   90.00
#
_symmetry.space_group_name_H-M   'P 1'
#
loop_
_entity.id
_entity.type
_entity.pdbx_description
1 polymer ?
#
loop_
_entity_poly.entity_id
_entity_poly.type
_entity_poly.pdbx_seq_one_letter_code
_entity_poly.pdbx_strand_id
1 'polypeptide(L)'
;MPPELKNTWTPAINVLTWFMLVTAILSVLTRLGTKYFIFRKWTFDDGLATASVVFCIAQSIAVSVATGNGLGQHLEMLSEHKIEIILKAEYSATILFIASICFSKLSLLVFVRNLTPASLDRRFALVLGIFIGLWTIASILTAIFQCNIPQIWNYLQGTCFDRSAWWKYLGITNILSEGGIIGQALLVIVRIQTDFGRKAGLSSVFLIRVIVIISIIFQLVYARQTARGDFTYDSWAVAISTQVAQTVSIVTACSPQFKPFLDSLQSSGMGLGLTSSNNYGSKHKTYGMTTFKTFRRTADTRSETHELVSVPHEGNEANNQTMVTSAPDEDAESQSSRSNMIMETRTWTVTEGLPN
;
A
#
# COMPACT_ATOMS: atom_id res chain seq x y z
N MET A 1 44.76 -2.48 -8.47
CA MET A 1 43.64 -1.52 -8.33
C MET A 1 44.23 -0.13 -8.54
N PRO A 2 43.72 0.69 -9.48
CA PRO A 2 44.29 2.00 -9.79
C PRO A 2 44.10 2.99 -8.61
N PRO A 3 45.03 3.92 -8.37
CA PRO A 3 45.04 4.76 -7.17
C PRO A 3 43.92 5.82 -7.12
N GLU A 4 43.35 6.22 -8.28
CA GLU A 4 42.35 7.29 -8.37
C GLU A 4 41.02 6.99 -7.64
N LEU A 5 40.69 5.71 -7.43
CA LEU A 5 39.47 5.30 -6.73
C LEU A 5 39.46 5.68 -5.23
N LYS A 6 40.59 6.12 -4.66
CA LYS A 6 40.71 6.29 -3.20
C LYS A 6 40.04 7.56 -2.66
N ASN A 7 39.80 8.56 -3.52
CA ASN A 7 39.28 9.88 -3.15
C ASN A 7 37.97 10.24 -3.90
N THR A 8 37.17 9.25 -4.32
CA THR A 8 35.97 9.48 -5.15
C THR A 8 34.71 8.82 -4.63
N TRP A 9 33.62 9.60 -4.54
CA TRP A 9 32.30 9.11 -4.13
C TRP A 9 31.43 8.64 -5.31
N THR A 10 31.84 8.97 -6.53
CA THR A 10 31.21 8.58 -7.81
C THR A 10 30.70 7.12 -7.88
N PRO A 11 31.50 6.07 -7.56
CA PRO A 11 31.01 4.69 -7.60
C PRO A 11 29.91 4.41 -6.56
N ALA A 12 29.98 5.01 -5.37
CA ALA A 12 28.97 4.84 -4.33
C ALA A 12 27.64 5.49 -4.72
N ILE A 13 27.66 6.70 -5.27
CA ILE A 13 26.47 7.40 -5.79
C ILE A 13 25.77 6.53 -6.85
N ASN A 14 26.53 5.98 -7.80
CA ASN A 14 25.99 5.15 -8.88
C ASN A 14 25.38 3.84 -8.36
N VAL A 15 26.12 3.06 -7.56
CA VAL A 15 25.63 1.78 -7.00
C VAL A 15 24.36 1.98 -6.16
N LEU A 16 24.33 3.02 -5.30
CA LEU A 16 23.14 3.33 -4.50
C LEU A 16 21.97 3.81 -5.36
N THR A 17 22.21 4.58 -6.42
CA THR A 17 21.17 5.01 -7.37
C THR A 17 20.50 3.79 -8.03
N TRP A 18 21.26 2.83 -8.56
CA TRP A 18 20.69 1.63 -9.18
C TRP A 18 19.97 0.72 -8.19
N PHE A 19 20.50 0.54 -6.97
CA PHE A 19 19.84 -0.24 -5.91
C PHE A 19 18.48 0.37 -5.50
N MET A 20 18.46 1.69 -5.31
CA MET A 20 17.26 2.45 -4.97
C MET A 20 16.23 2.42 -6.10
N LEU A 21 16.68 2.59 -7.36
CA LEU A 21 15.83 2.49 -8.54
C LEU A 21 15.16 1.11 -8.69
N VAL A 22 15.93 0.02 -8.55
CA VAL A 22 15.37 -1.35 -8.57
C VAL A 22 14.35 -1.54 -7.46
N THR A 23 14.61 -1.01 -6.26
CA THR A 23 13.67 -1.06 -5.13
C THR A 23 12.37 -0.30 -5.45
N ALA A 24 12.44 0.89 -6.06
CA ALA A 24 11.27 1.66 -6.48
C ALA A 24 10.45 0.93 -7.57
N ILE A 25 11.12 0.33 -8.56
CA ILE A 25 10.48 -0.44 -9.64
C ILE A 25 9.76 -1.67 -9.07
N LEU A 26 10.43 -2.49 -8.26
CA LEU A 26 9.83 -3.66 -7.63
C LEU A 26 8.64 -3.28 -6.74
N SER A 27 8.71 -2.15 -6.05
CA SER A 27 7.62 -1.62 -5.22
C SER A 27 6.35 -1.31 -6.04
N VAL A 28 6.48 -0.61 -7.18
CA VAL A 28 5.35 -0.32 -8.08
C VAL A 28 4.85 -1.58 -8.79
N LEU A 29 5.75 -2.46 -9.27
CA LEU A 29 5.35 -3.75 -9.86
C LEU A 29 4.56 -4.62 -8.88
N THR A 30 4.97 -4.67 -7.61
CA THR A 30 4.24 -5.43 -6.56
C THR A 30 2.83 -4.87 -6.36
N ARG A 31 2.67 -3.54 -6.30
CA ARG A 31 1.34 -2.90 -6.24
C ARG A 31 0.48 -3.24 -7.46
N LEU A 32 1.02 -3.05 -8.67
CA LEU A 32 0.31 -3.31 -9.92
C LEU A 32 -0.13 -4.77 -10.03
N GLY A 33 0.78 -5.72 -9.76
CA GLY A 33 0.50 -7.15 -9.73
C GLY A 33 -0.59 -7.50 -8.72
N THR A 34 -0.46 -7.06 -7.47
CA THR A 34 -1.47 -7.26 -6.41
C THR A 34 -2.86 -6.82 -6.87
N LYS A 35 -2.94 -5.65 -7.49
CA LYS A 35 -4.22 -5.06 -7.89
C LYS A 35 -4.80 -5.71 -9.15
N TYR A 36 -3.94 -6.13 -10.08
CA TYR A 36 -4.31 -6.92 -11.25
C TYR A 36 -4.90 -8.28 -10.86
N PHE A 37 -4.24 -9.00 -9.94
CA PHE A 37 -4.70 -10.32 -9.48
C PHE A 37 -5.95 -10.25 -8.59
N ILE A 38 -6.02 -9.32 -7.63
CA ILE A 38 -7.12 -9.26 -6.64
C ILE A 38 -8.33 -8.48 -7.14
N PHE A 39 -8.14 -7.29 -7.71
CA PHE A 39 -9.22 -6.37 -8.04
C PHE A 39 -9.54 -6.29 -9.54
N ARG A 40 -8.61 -6.73 -10.40
CA ARG A 40 -8.73 -6.82 -11.87
C ARG A 40 -9.22 -5.52 -12.54
N LYS A 41 -8.97 -4.37 -11.89
CA LYS A 41 -9.37 -3.02 -12.29
C LYS A 41 -8.22 -2.05 -12.07
N TRP A 42 -7.88 -1.30 -13.12
CA TRP A 42 -6.97 -0.16 -13.03
C TRP A 42 -7.68 1.04 -12.41
N THR A 43 -6.97 1.83 -11.61
CA THR A 43 -7.49 3.11 -11.08
C THR A 43 -6.49 4.24 -11.32
N PHE A 44 -6.95 5.48 -11.12
CA PHE A 44 -6.13 6.67 -11.29
C PHE A 44 -4.90 6.69 -10.35
N ASP A 45 -5.02 6.14 -9.13
CA ASP A 45 -3.89 6.07 -8.20
C ASP A 45 -2.73 5.16 -8.70
N ASP A 46 -3.01 4.16 -9.54
CA ASP A 46 -1.98 3.31 -10.15
C ASP A 46 -1.27 4.02 -11.30
N GLY A 47 -2.01 4.76 -12.13
CA GLY A 47 -1.42 5.60 -13.18
C GLY A 47 -0.46 6.64 -12.62
N LEU A 48 -0.81 7.25 -11.48
CA LEU A 48 0.06 8.17 -10.75
C LEU A 48 1.30 7.46 -10.17
N ALA A 49 1.18 6.22 -9.65
CA ALA A 49 2.34 5.45 -9.18
C ALA A 49 3.29 5.08 -10.34
N THR A 50 2.74 4.67 -11.48
CA THR A 50 3.51 4.37 -12.70
C THR A 50 4.22 5.61 -13.24
N ALA A 51 3.54 6.76 -13.31
CA ALA A 51 4.18 8.03 -13.68
C ALA A 51 5.33 8.38 -12.73
N SER A 52 5.14 8.23 -11.41
CA SER A 52 6.17 8.49 -10.40
C SER A 52 7.45 7.70 -10.63
N VAL A 53 7.36 6.40 -10.95
CA VAL A 53 8.55 5.58 -11.23
C VAL A 53 9.16 5.82 -12.60
N VAL A 54 8.38 6.22 -13.62
CA VAL A 54 8.93 6.67 -14.92
C VAL A 54 9.81 7.92 -14.73
N PHE A 55 9.36 8.90 -13.94
CA PHE A 55 10.20 10.05 -13.57
C PHE A 55 11.40 9.67 -12.70
N CYS A 56 11.30 8.60 -11.90
CA CYS A 56 12.43 8.06 -11.13
C CYS A 56 13.50 7.39 -12.01
N ILE A 57 13.10 6.61 -13.02
CA ILE A 57 14.00 6.05 -14.04
C ILE A 57 14.73 7.19 -14.77
N ALA A 58 14.00 8.19 -15.25
CA ALA A 58 14.59 9.34 -15.96
C ALA A 58 15.56 10.14 -15.07
N GLN A 59 15.20 10.39 -13.81
CA GLN A 59 16.07 11.05 -12.83
C GLN A 59 17.35 10.23 -12.56
N SER A 60 17.22 8.90 -12.42
CA SER A 60 18.35 8.01 -12.14
C SER A 60 19.31 7.91 -13.30
N ILE A 61 18.80 7.98 -14.55
CA ILE A 61 19.62 8.09 -15.76
C ILE A 61 20.37 9.42 -15.77
N ALA A 62 19.72 10.55 -15.42
CA ALA A 62 20.39 11.85 -15.35
C ALA A 62 21.51 11.86 -14.28
N VAL A 63 21.28 11.30 -13.09
CA VAL A 63 22.33 11.11 -12.07
C VAL A 63 23.46 10.19 -12.57
N SER A 64 23.12 9.12 -13.29
CA SER A 64 24.11 8.23 -13.91
C SER A 64 25.00 8.98 -14.92
N VAL A 65 24.42 9.84 -15.77
CA VAL A 65 25.16 10.71 -16.70
C VAL A 65 26.08 11.69 -15.95
N ALA A 66 25.62 12.30 -14.85
CA ALA A 66 26.44 13.17 -14.03
C ALA A 66 27.64 12.42 -13.41
N THR A 67 27.41 11.24 -12.82
CA THR A 67 28.50 10.40 -12.26
C THR A 67 29.48 9.94 -13.33
N GLY A 68 29.00 9.54 -14.52
CA GLY A 68 29.84 9.17 -15.66
C GLY A 68 30.74 10.30 -16.18
N ASN A 69 30.43 11.56 -15.86
CA ASN A 69 31.24 12.73 -16.22
C ASN A 69 32.11 13.27 -15.08
N GLY A 70 32.03 12.70 -13.86
CA GLY A 70 32.89 13.06 -12.72
C GLY A 70 32.19 13.65 -11.50
N LEU A 71 30.85 13.57 -11.37
CA LEU A 71 30.18 13.97 -10.13
C LEU A 71 30.74 13.17 -8.93
N GLY A 72 31.13 13.86 -7.84
CA GLY A 72 31.84 13.25 -6.71
C GLY A 72 33.38 13.21 -6.83
N GLN A 73 33.95 13.96 -7.77
CA GLN A 73 35.37 14.35 -7.84
C GLN A 73 35.55 15.83 -7.43
N HIS A 74 36.77 16.25 -7.09
CA HIS A 74 37.08 17.67 -6.89
C HIS A 74 36.99 18.43 -8.22
N LEU A 75 36.48 19.67 -8.18
CA LEU A 75 36.23 20.50 -9.37
C LEU A 75 37.50 20.72 -10.22
N GLU A 76 38.65 20.87 -9.57
CA GLU A 76 39.97 21.07 -10.19
C GLU A 76 40.42 19.93 -11.12
N MET A 77 39.84 18.72 -10.95
CA MET A 77 40.17 17.54 -11.75
C MET A 77 39.33 17.42 -13.04
N LEU A 78 38.38 18.34 -13.27
CA LEU A 78 37.44 18.28 -14.38
C LEU A 78 37.71 19.38 -15.43
N SER A 79 37.61 18.99 -16.70
CA SER A 79 37.48 19.94 -17.82
C SER A 79 36.12 20.64 -17.78
N GLU A 80 36.09 21.92 -18.18
CA GLU A 80 34.87 22.75 -18.31
C GLU A 80 33.73 22.03 -19.05
N HIS A 81 34.05 21.24 -20.10
CA HIS A 81 33.04 20.49 -20.84
C HIS A 81 32.35 19.40 -20.01
N LYS A 82 33.11 18.70 -19.13
CA LYS A 82 32.54 17.73 -18.18
C LYS A 82 31.66 18.43 -17.14
N ILE A 83 32.11 19.59 -16.66
CA ILE A 83 31.36 20.43 -15.70
C ILE A 83 30.03 20.86 -16.33
N GLU A 84 30.02 21.32 -17.59
CA GLU A 84 28.79 21.71 -18.28
C GLU A 84 27.79 20.55 -18.42
N ILE A 85 28.27 19.33 -18.71
CA ILE A 85 27.44 18.13 -18.77
C ILE A 85 26.85 17.79 -17.39
N ILE A 86 27.64 17.86 -16.32
CA ILE A 86 27.17 17.66 -14.93
C ILE A 86 26.09 18.68 -14.56
N LEU A 87 26.31 19.97 -14.86
CA LEU A 87 25.34 21.04 -14.59
C LEU A 87 23.99 20.79 -15.28
N LYS A 88 24.01 20.42 -16.58
CA LYS A 88 22.80 20.06 -17.34
C LYS A 88 22.11 18.79 -16.80
N ALA A 89 22.90 17.81 -16.35
CA ALA A 89 22.39 16.56 -15.78
C ALA A 89 21.74 16.76 -14.41
N GLU A 90 22.37 17.52 -13.49
CA GLU A 90 21.77 17.87 -12.19
C GLU A 90 20.51 18.72 -12.31
N TYR A 91 20.52 19.71 -13.21
CA TYR A 91 19.35 20.54 -13.53
C TYR A 91 18.17 19.66 -13.95
N SER A 92 18.41 18.73 -14.88
CA SER A 92 17.41 17.77 -15.35
C SER A 92 16.94 16.84 -14.22
N ALA A 93 17.87 16.27 -13.45
CA ALA A 93 17.57 15.39 -12.32
C ALA A 93 16.71 16.09 -11.25
N THR A 94 16.96 17.37 -10.99
CA THR A 94 16.19 18.19 -10.01
C THR A 94 14.72 18.30 -10.42
N ILE A 95 14.44 18.61 -11.69
CA ILE A 95 13.07 18.72 -12.21
C ILE A 95 12.35 17.36 -12.17
N LEU A 96 13.05 16.29 -12.56
CA LEU A 96 12.51 14.93 -12.59
C LEU A 96 12.25 14.37 -11.17
N PHE A 97 13.09 14.71 -10.18
CA PHE A 97 12.89 14.42 -8.76
C PHE A 97 11.60 15.09 -8.21
N ILE A 98 11.40 16.38 -8.48
CA ILE A 98 10.21 17.14 -8.07
C ILE A 98 8.94 16.51 -8.65
N ALA A 99 8.94 16.19 -9.95
CA ALA A 99 7.83 15.50 -10.61
C ALA A 99 7.54 14.13 -9.99
N SER A 100 8.57 13.29 -9.81
CA SER A 100 8.45 11.93 -9.27
C SER A 100 7.82 11.92 -7.86
N ILE A 101 8.29 12.78 -6.96
CA ILE A 101 7.73 12.91 -5.60
C ILE A 101 6.29 13.42 -5.63
N CYS A 102 5.93 14.34 -6.52
CA CYS A 102 4.54 14.77 -6.69
C CYS A 102 3.62 13.62 -7.08
N PHE A 103 3.97 12.86 -8.12
CA PHE A 103 3.16 11.72 -8.58
C PHE A 103 3.04 10.62 -7.51
N SER A 104 4.10 10.38 -6.72
CA SER A 104 4.06 9.49 -5.54
C SER A 104 3.03 9.97 -4.51
N LYS A 105 3.11 11.24 -4.10
CA LYS A 105 2.19 11.86 -3.12
C LYS A 105 0.75 11.81 -3.61
N LEU A 106 0.49 12.22 -4.85
CA LEU A 106 -0.85 12.21 -5.43
C LEU A 106 -1.41 10.79 -5.53
N SER A 107 -0.59 9.79 -5.87
CA SER A 107 -1.00 8.38 -5.86
C SER A 107 -1.49 7.94 -4.48
N LEU A 108 -0.72 8.20 -3.42
CA LEU A 108 -1.13 7.84 -2.06
C LEU A 108 -2.35 8.64 -1.61
N LEU A 109 -2.42 9.92 -1.93
CA LEU A 109 -3.51 10.81 -1.54
C LEU A 109 -4.85 10.40 -2.18
N VAL A 110 -4.83 10.03 -3.48
CA VAL A 110 -6.00 9.47 -4.17
C VAL A 110 -6.38 8.11 -3.58
N PHE A 111 -5.41 7.26 -3.24
CA PHE A 111 -5.70 6.00 -2.56
C PHE A 111 -6.37 6.20 -1.18
N VAL A 112 -5.83 7.07 -0.32
CA VAL A 112 -6.44 7.41 0.99
C VAL A 112 -7.84 8.01 0.82
N ARG A 113 -8.04 8.86 -0.20
CA ARG A 113 -9.36 9.42 -0.56
C ARG A 113 -10.36 8.35 -0.99
N ASN A 114 -9.90 7.25 -1.59
CA ASN A 114 -10.74 6.13 -2.03
C ASN A 114 -11.10 5.17 -0.88
N LEU A 115 -10.37 5.18 0.24
CA LEU A 115 -10.69 4.38 1.44
C LEU A 115 -11.85 4.92 2.28
N THR A 116 -12.24 6.19 2.10
CA THR A 116 -13.25 6.86 2.93
C THR A 116 -14.46 7.36 2.12
N PRO A 117 -15.71 7.01 2.50
CA PRO A 117 -16.90 7.61 1.90
C PRO A 117 -17.14 9.05 2.39
N ALA A 118 -16.49 9.48 3.48
CA ALA A 118 -16.80 10.73 4.17
C ALA A 118 -16.54 11.97 3.30
N SER A 119 -17.56 12.81 3.15
CA SER A 119 -17.53 14.00 2.30
C SER A 119 -16.48 15.02 2.75
N LEU A 120 -16.25 15.18 4.05
CA LEU A 120 -15.22 16.05 4.61
C LEU A 120 -13.81 15.58 4.24
N ASP A 121 -13.51 14.29 4.43
CA ASP A 121 -12.17 13.75 4.14
C ASP A 121 -11.87 13.78 2.64
N ARG A 122 -12.89 13.56 1.80
CA ARG A 122 -12.80 13.73 0.35
C ARG A 122 -12.63 15.19 -0.10
N ARG A 123 -13.02 16.18 0.72
CA ARG A 123 -12.73 17.62 0.52
C ARG A 123 -11.31 17.97 0.96
N PHE A 124 -10.86 17.54 2.15
CA PHE A 124 -9.48 17.73 2.60
C PHE A 124 -8.47 17.13 1.61
N ALA A 125 -8.73 15.91 1.11
CA ALA A 125 -7.91 15.27 0.09
C ALA A 125 -7.83 16.06 -1.23
N LEU A 126 -8.90 16.75 -1.60
CA LEU A 126 -8.94 17.58 -2.81
C LEU A 126 -8.16 18.88 -2.61
N VAL A 127 -8.31 19.56 -1.47
CA VAL A 127 -7.54 20.77 -1.14
C VAL A 127 -6.05 20.47 -1.04
N LEU A 128 -5.66 19.39 -0.35
CA LEU A 128 -4.27 18.97 -0.23
C LEU A 128 -3.68 18.53 -1.58
N GLY A 129 -4.48 17.90 -2.45
CA GLY A 129 -4.06 17.52 -3.81
C GLY A 129 -3.84 18.72 -4.71
N ILE A 130 -4.71 19.73 -4.64
CA ILE A 130 -4.53 21.02 -5.35
C ILE A 130 -3.28 21.73 -4.83
N PHE A 131 -3.07 21.78 -3.51
CA PHE A 131 -1.87 22.36 -2.91
C PHE A 131 -0.59 21.68 -3.42
N ILE A 132 -0.53 20.35 -3.43
CA ILE A 132 0.62 19.58 -3.95
C ILE A 132 0.81 19.84 -5.45
N GLY A 133 -0.26 19.89 -6.24
CA GLY A 133 -0.20 20.19 -7.67
C GLY A 133 0.36 21.59 -7.96
N LEU A 134 -0.21 22.62 -7.33
CA LEU A 134 0.25 24.02 -7.48
C LEU A 134 1.69 24.20 -6.99
N TRP A 135 2.03 23.60 -5.84
CA TRP A 135 3.41 23.57 -5.33
C TRP A 135 4.37 22.95 -6.34
N THR A 136 3.99 21.84 -6.98
CA THR A 136 4.83 21.16 -7.97
C THR A 136 5.04 22.03 -9.21
N ILE A 137 3.98 22.66 -9.72
CA ILE A 137 4.06 23.56 -10.89
C ILE A 137 4.97 24.74 -10.57
N ALA A 138 4.79 25.40 -9.42
CA ALA A 138 5.66 26.50 -8.98
C ALA A 138 7.12 26.06 -8.78
N SER A 139 7.34 24.86 -8.22
CA SER A 139 8.67 24.28 -7.99
C SER A 139 9.38 23.95 -9.30
N ILE A 140 8.68 23.41 -10.29
CA ILE A 140 9.24 23.12 -11.62
C ILE A 140 9.52 24.41 -12.40
N LEU A 141 8.60 25.39 -12.38
CA LEU A 141 8.83 26.69 -13.04
C LEU A 141 10.02 27.44 -12.42
N THR A 142 10.14 27.46 -11.09
CA THR A 142 11.30 28.09 -10.42
C THR A 142 12.60 27.31 -10.60
N ALA A 143 12.55 25.97 -10.76
CA ALA A 143 13.72 25.18 -11.16
C ALA A 143 14.18 25.51 -12.60
N ILE A 144 13.24 25.67 -13.54
CA ILE A 144 13.54 26.00 -14.94
C ILE A 144 14.16 27.40 -15.05
N PHE A 145 13.59 28.39 -14.37
CA PHE A 145 14.04 29.78 -14.38
C PHE A 145 14.99 30.12 -13.22
N GLN A 146 15.84 29.18 -12.79
CA GLN A 146 16.74 29.37 -11.64
C GLN A 146 17.86 30.40 -11.86
N CYS A 147 18.29 30.58 -13.12
CA CYS A 147 19.41 31.42 -13.55
C CYS A 147 19.07 32.14 -14.86
N ASN A 148 19.80 33.21 -15.18
CA ASN A 148 19.56 34.00 -16.39
C ASN A 148 19.83 33.24 -17.70
N ILE A 149 19.03 33.57 -18.72
CA ILE A 149 19.21 33.17 -20.12
C ILE A 149 20.54 33.78 -20.64
N PRO A 150 21.37 33.05 -21.41
CA PRO A 150 21.10 31.77 -22.08
C PRO A 150 21.45 30.50 -21.29
N GLN A 151 22.20 30.58 -20.19
CA GLN A 151 22.72 29.40 -19.48
C GLN A 151 21.96 29.10 -18.17
N ILE A 152 20.68 28.76 -18.27
CA ILE A 152 19.80 28.49 -17.12
C ILE A 152 20.28 27.33 -16.21
N TRP A 153 21.18 26.48 -16.69
CA TRP A 153 21.83 25.41 -15.92
C TRP A 153 23.13 25.84 -15.22
N ASN A 154 23.78 26.93 -15.64
CA ASN A 154 25.10 27.33 -15.16
C ASN A 154 25.03 28.18 -13.89
N TYR A 155 24.81 27.54 -12.75
CA TYR A 155 24.83 28.19 -11.43
C TYR A 155 26.24 28.43 -10.86
N LEU A 156 27.32 28.16 -11.62
CA LEU A 156 28.70 28.46 -11.21
C LEU A 156 29.18 29.81 -11.74
N GLN A 157 28.79 30.20 -12.95
CA GLN A 157 29.20 31.46 -13.60
C GLN A 157 28.01 32.39 -13.91
N GLY A 158 26.78 31.86 -13.93
CA GLY A 158 25.56 32.62 -14.20
C GLY A 158 25.03 33.38 -12.97
N THR A 159 24.30 34.47 -13.22
CA THR A 159 23.53 35.15 -12.18
C THR A 159 22.20 34.39 -11.95
N CYS A 160 21.99 33.97 -10.70
CA CYS A 160 20.87 33.14 -10.25
C CYS A 160 20.25 33.71 -8.97
N PHE A 161 19.03 33.28 -8.61
CA PHE A 161 18.48 33.60 -7.29
C PHE A 161 19.18 32.80 -6.17
N ASP A 162 18.89 33.09 -4.89
CA ASP A 162 19.41 32.32 -3.76
C ASP A 162 18.88 30.86 -3.78
N ARG A 163 19.66 29.98 -4.43
CA ARG A 163 19.42 28.53 -4.52
C ARG A 163 19.35 27.89 -3.13
N SER A 164 19.99 28.46 -2.11
CA SER A 164 19.94 27.99 -0.72
C SER A 164 18.62 28.36 -0.05
N ALA A 165 18.10 29.57 -0.24
CA ALA A 165 16.74 29.94 0.20
C ALA A 165 15.67 29.11 -0.52
N TRP A 166 15.82 28.90 -1.82
CA TRP A 166 14.92 28.08 -2.62
C TRP A 166 14.86 26.62 -2.16
N TRP A 167 16.00 25.95 -1.98
CA TRP A 167 16.03 24.58 -1.43
C TRP A 167 15.41 24.48 -0.02
N LYS A 168 15.59 25.50 0.84
CA LYS A 168 14.92 25.56 2.16
C LYS A 168 13.40 25.67 2.00
N TYR A 169 12.93 26.57 1.15
CA TYR A 169 11.50 26.74 0.85
C TYR A 169 10.89 25.43 0.33
N LEU A 170 11.52 24.80 -0.66
CA LEU A 170 11.11 23.50 -1.20
C LEU A 170 11.05 22.43 -0.10
N GLY A 171 12.09 22.29 0.72
CA GLY A 171 12.12 21.27 1.77
C GLY A 171 11.07 21.48 2.85
N ILE A 172 10.87 22.70 3.33
CA ILE A 172 9.86 23.02 4.35
C ILE A 172 8.45 22.74 3.82
N THR A 173 8.14 23.21 2.61
CA THR A 173 6.82 22.96 1.98
C THR A 173 6.60 21.49 1.61
N ASN A 174 7.67 20.78 1.20
CA ASN A 174 7.68 19.33 1.01
C ASN A 174 7.32 18.60 2.32
N ILE A 175 7.99 18.91 3.43
CA ILE A 175 7.72 18.35 4.77
C ILE A 175 6.28 18.65 5.23
N LEU A 176 5.80 19.88 5.05
CA LEU A 176 4.42 20.26 5.39
C LEU A 176 3.39 19.44 4.60
N SER A 177 3.63 19.17 3.31
CA SER A 177 2.74 18.32 2.50
C SER A 177 2.77 16.84 2.93
N GLU A 178 3.92 16.31 3.35
CA GLU A 178 4.01 14.95 3.93
C GLU A 178 3.27 14.86 5.27
N GLY A 179 3.46 15.85 6.15
CA GLY A 179 2.70 15.96 7.41
C GLY A 179 1.18 16.04 7.18
N GLY A 180 0.73 16.75 6.14
CA GLY A 180 -0.66 16.80 5.72
C GLY A 180 -1.21 15.45 5.27
N ILE A 181 -0.44 14.68 4.48
CA ILE A 181 -0.82 13.33 4.03
C ILE A 181 -0.93 12.37 5.22
N ILE A 182 0.05 12.39 6.12
CA ILE A 182 0.06 11.57 7.34
C ILE A 182 -1.15 11.93 8.22
N GLY A 183 -1.38 13.22 8.49
CA GLY A 183 -2.51 13.70 9.30
C GLY A 183 -3.87 13.27 8.72
N GLN A 184 -4.07 13.42 7.40
CA GLN A 184 -5.29 12.97 6.74
C GLN A 184 -5.47 11.44 6.85
N ALA A 185 -4.42 10.66 6.63
CA ALA A 185 -4.48 9.21 6.73
C ALA A 185 -4.81 8.73 8.15
N LEU A 186 -4.22 9.35 9.18
CA LEU A 186 -4.52 9.07 10.58
C LEU A 186 -5.98 9.44 10.92
N LEU A 187 -6.49 10.59 10.47
CA LEU A 187 -7.89 10.97 10.66
C LEU A 187 -8.88 9.95 10.04
N VAL A 188 -8.57 9.46 8.83
CA VAL A 188 -9.35 8.41 8.17
C VAL A 188 -9.29 7.09 8.95
N ILE A 189 -8.10 6.65 9.37
CA ILE A 189 -7.92 5.42 10.16
C ILE A 189 -8.63 5.50 11.52
N VAL A 190 -8.58 6.65 12.20
CA VAL A 190 -9.26 6.85 13.49
C VAL A 190 -10.77 6.71 13.33
N ARG A 191 -11.37 7.29 12.29
CA ARG A 191 -12.81 7.23 12.00
C ARG A 191 -13.30 5.86 11.51
N ILE A 192 -12.46 5.08 10.83
CA ILE A 192 -12.84 3.75 10.37
C ILE A 192 -13.04 2.81 11.57
N GLN A 193 -14.22 2.19 11.62
CA GLN A 193 -14.61 1.19 12.62
C GLN A 193 -14.07 -0.19 12.21
N THR A 194 -12.79 -0.42 12.47
CA THR A 194 -12.12 -1.73 12.30
C THR A 194 -11.48 -2.20 13.59
N ASP A 195 -11.32 -3.53 13.69
CA ASP A 195 -10.54 -4.19 14.73
C ASP A 195 -9.16 -3.56 14.93
N PHE A 196 -8.68 -3.55 16.18
CA PHE A 196 -7.44 -2.89 16.58
C PHE A 196 -6.21 -3.43 15.84
N GLY A 197 -6.12 -4.73 15.58
CA GLY A 197 -5.01 -5.33 14.82
C GLY A 197 -4.99 -4.86 13.36
N ARG A 198 -6.17 -4.74 12.73
CA ARG A 198 -6.31 -4.17 11.37
C ARG A 198 -5.99 -2.67 11.37
N LYS A 199 -6.44 -1.94 12.39
CA LYS A 199 -6.20 -0.49 12.57
C LYS A 199 -4.70 -0.19 12.76
N ALA A 200 -4.01 -0.99 13.57
CA ALA A 200 -2.56 -0.91 13.77
C ALA A 200 -1.77 -1.23 12.49
N GLY A 201 -2.15 -2.27 11.75
CA GLY A 201 -1.52 -2.64 10.48
C GLY A 201 -1.71 -1.62 9.36
N LEU A 202 -2.80 -0.83 9.38
CA LEU A 202 -2.95 0.34 8.51
C LEU A 202 -2.11 1.51 9.01
N SER A 203 -2.10 1.78 10.32
CA SER A 203 -1.39 2.92 10.91
C SER A 203 0.14 2.81 10.77
N SER A 204 0.71 1.60 10.85
CA SER A 204 2.15 1.38 10.69
C SER A 204 2.65 1.79 9.31
N VAL A 205 1.89 1.50 8.25
CA VAL A 205 2.20 1.88 6.87
C VAL A 205 2.35 3.40 6.70
N PHE A 206 1.48 4.20 7.31
CA PHE A 206 1.59 5.67 7.25
C PHE A 206 2.70 6.20 8.15
N LEU A 207 3.05 5.50 9.23
CA LEU A 207 4.19 5.86 10.08
C LEU A 207 5.53 5.78 9.32
N ILE A 208 5.65 4.91 8.30
CA ILE A 208 6.84 4.85 7.43
C ILE A 208 7.09 6.21 6.72
N ARG A 209 6.06 7.04 6.50
CA ARG A 209 6.26 8.39 5.92
C ARG A 209 6.96 9.39 6.85
N VAL A 210 7.07 9.11 8.14
CA VAL A 210 7.96 9.88 9.03
C VAL A 210 9.43 9.70 8.60
N ILE A 211 9.80 8.56 8.02
CA ILE A 211 11.14 8.33 7.46
C ILE A 211 11.39 9.24 6.25
N VAL A 212 10.37 9.46 5.38
CA VAL A 212 10.47 10.41 4.26
C VAL A 212 10.78 11.83 4.75
N ILE A 213 10.08 12.28 5.81
CA ILE A 213 10.33 13.59 6.44
C ILE A 213 11.77 13.67 6.97
N ILE A 214 12.26 12.62 7.64
CA ILE A 214 13.64 12.54 8.14
C ILE A 214 14.65 12.61 6.98
N SER A 215 14.42 11.90 5.87
CA SER A 215 15.28 11.96 4.67
C SER A 215 15.32 13.36 4.05
N ILE A 216 14.19 14.07 3.99
CA ILE A 216 14.14 15.47 3.49
C ILE A 216 14.87 16.43 4.44
N ILE A 217 14.82 16.22 5.76
CA ILE A 217 15.58 17.00 6.73
C ILE A 217 17.09 16.80 6.51
N PHE A 218 17.55 15.56 6.36
CA PHE A 218 18.96 15.28 6.02
C PHE A 218 19.37 15.93 4.69
N GLN A 219 18.55 15.80 3.64
CA GLN A 219 18.78 16.46 2.35
C GLN A 219 18.98 17.98 2.50
N LEU A 220 18.18 18.64 3.34
CA LEU A 220 18.30 20.09 3.59
C LEU A 220 19.53 20.47 4.42
N VAL A 221 19.94 19.63 5.36
CA VAL A 221 21.19 19.83 6.12
C VAL A 221 22.40 19.71 5.21
N TYR A 222 22.48 18.64 4.40
CA TYR A 222 23.58 18.45 3.44
C TYR A 222 23.59 19.55 2.37
N ALA A 223 22.45 19.91 1.77
CA ALA A 223 22.40 20.98 0.78
C ALA A 223 22.83 22.36 1.35
N ARG A 224 22.63 22.62 2.64
CA ARG A 224 23.15 23.81 3.34
C ARG A 224 24.66 23.74 3.59
N GLN A 225 25.23 22.54 3.71
CA GLN A 225 26.65 22.31 3.92
C GLN A 225 27.43 22.37 2.61
N THR A 226 26.98 21.68 1.55
CA THR A 226 27.55 21.75 0.19
C THR A 226 27.60 23.20 -0.33
N ALA A 227 26.62 24.04 0.04
CA ALA A 227 26.59 25.47 -0.30
C ALA A 227 27.65 26.33 0.44
N ARG A 228 28.63 25.71 1.13
CA ARG A 228 29.74 26.36 1.85
C ARG A 228 31.11 25.74 1.56
N GLY A 229 31.19 24.73 0.69
CA GLY A 229 32.42 23.97 0.39
C GLY A 229 32.54 23.62 -1.09
N ASP A 230 33.38 22.63 -1.40
CA ASP A 230 33.58 22.12 -2.76
C ASP A 230 32.30 21.49 -3.31
N PHE A 231 31.54 22.24 -4.12
CA PHE A 231 30.23 21.78 -4.61
C PHE A 231 30.29 20.40 -5.27
N THR A 232 31.23 20.17 -6.19
CA THR A 232 31.33 18.92 -6.97
C THR A 232 31.74 17.72 -6.12
N TYR A 233 32.47 17.95 -5.02
CA TYR A 233 32.80 16.92 -4.04
C TYR A 233 31.60 16.68 -3.11
N ASP A 234 31.21 17.68 -2.31
CA ASP A 234 30.15 17.58 -1.28
C ASP A 234 28.73 17.37 -1.84
N SER A 235 28.54 17.42 -3.16
CA SER A 235 27.29 17.00 -3.82
C SER A 235 26.91 15.54 -3.53
N TRP A 236 27.86 14.66 -3.21
CA TRP A 236 27.61 13.22 -3.04
C TRP A 236 26.55 12.91 -1.98
N ALA A 237 26.56 13.63 -0.87
CA ALA A 237 25.60 13.46 0.23
C ALA A 237 24.20 14.00 -0.15
N VAL A 238 24.13 15.07 -0.94
CA VAL A 238 22.88 15.61 -1.50
C VAL A 238 22.29 14.63 -2.51
N ALA A 239 23.10 14.09 -3.42
CA ALA A 239 22.68 13.10 -4.41
C ALA A 239 22.07 11.86 -3.73
N ILE A 240 22.79 11.23 -2.79
CA ILE A 240 22.29 10.04 -2.07
C ILE A 240 21.01 10.37 -1.27
N SER A 241 20.97 11.48 -0.54
CA SER A 241 19.78 11.84 0.25
C SER A 241 18.56 12.15 -0.63
N THR A 242 18.73 12.71 -1.84
CA THR A 242 17.63 12.83 -2.81
C THR A 242 17.11 11.46 -3.24
N GLN A 243 17.99 10.50 -3.55
CA GLN A 243 17.57 9.16 -3.99
C GLN A 243 16.84 8.38 -2.89
N VAL A 244 17.31 8.49 -1.64
CA VAL A 244 16.61 7.91 -0.49
C VAL A 244 15.23 8.56 -0.31
N ALA A 245 15.14 9.89 -0.29
CA ALA A 245 13.87 10.60 -0.11
C ALA A 245 12.84 10.26 -1.22
N GLN A 246 13.29 10.19 -2.47
CA GLN A 246 12.47 9.82 -3.63
C GLN A 246 12.00 8.36 -3.53
N THR A 247 12.90 7.43 -3.25
CA THR A 247 12.60 6.00 -3.19
C THR A 247 11.70 5.64 -2.03
N VAL A 248 11.96 6.17 -0.82
CA VAL A 248 11.08 5.95 0.34
C VAL A 248 9.71 6.61 0.12
N SER A 249 9.62 7.73 -0.61
CA SER A 249 8.33 8.31 -1.01
C SER A 249 7.52 7.34 -1.91
N ILE A 250 8.14 6.77 -2.94
CA ILE A 250 7.52 5.78 -3.84
C ILE A 250 7.12 4.50 -3.07
N VAL A 251 8.03 3.96 -2.26
CA VAL A 251 7.79 2.73 -1.49
C VAL A 251 6.64 2.91 -0.50
N THR A 252 6.58 4.04 0.21
CA THR A 252 5.45 4.34 1.10
C THR A 252 4.14 4.61 0.36
N ALA A 253 4.17 5.09 -0.88
CA ALA A 253 2.98 5.23 -1.70
C ALA A 253 2.39 3.87 -2.15
N CYS A 254 3.23 2.84 -2.30
CA CYS A 254 2.82 1.46 -2.62
C CYS A 254 2.58 0.55 -1.40
N SER A 255 3.06 0.96 -0.23
CA SER A 255 2.97 0.15 1.00
C SER A 255 1.54 -0.22 1.44
N PRO A 256 0.49 0.60 1.29
CA PRO A 256 -0.87 0.23 1.70
C PRO A 256 -1.44 -0.97 0.92
N GLN A 257 -0.99 -1.17 -0.32
CA GLN A 257 -1.45 -2.27 -1.16
C GLN A 257 -0.70 -3.57 -0.88
N PHE A 258 0.41 -3.56 -0.13
CA PHE A 258 1.16 -4.77 0.21
C PHE A 258 0.48 -5.65 1.26
N LYS A 259 -0.42 -5.12 2.10
CA LYS A 259 -1.13 -5.96 3.08
C LYS A 259 -1.91 -7.13 2.44
N PRO A 260 -2.86 -6.90 1.51
CA PRO A 260 -3.58 -8.01 0.87
C PRO A 260 -2.67 -8.93 0.03
N PHE A 261 -1.51 -8.46 -0.43
CA PHE A 261 -0.50 -9.30 -1.08
C PHE A 261 0.17 -10.27 -0.10
N LEU A 262 0.63 -9.78 1.06
CA LEU A 262 1.24 -10.60 2.10
C LEU A 262 0.23 -11.60 2.69
N ASP A 263 -1.01 -11.15 2.93
CA ASP A 263 -2.10 -12.02 3.39
C ASP A 263 -2.38 -13.14 2.35
N SER A 264 -2.30 -12.84 1.05
CA SER A 264 -2.45 -13.82 -0.05
C SER A 264 -1.28 -14.80 -0.17
N LEU A 265 -0.03 -14.34 0.01
CA LEU A 265 1.16 -15.22 0.01
C LEU A 265 1.14 -16.23 1.17
N GLN A 266 0.69 -15.79 2.35
CA GLN A 266 0.47 -16.69 3.49
C GLN A 266 -0.62 -17.73 3.18
N SER A 267 -1.72 -17.32 2.54
CA SER A 267 -2.79 -18.24 2.11
C SER A 267 -2.39 -19.17 0.96
N SER A 268 -1.32 -18.87 0.21
CA SER A 268 -0.85 -19.66 -0.94
C SER A 268 0.29 -20.65 -0.58
N GLY A 269 0.52 -20.90 0.71
CA GLY A 269 1.42 -21.95 1.19
C GLY A 269 2.90 -21.56 1.31
N MET A 270 3.32 -20.36 0.88
CA MET A 270 4.67 -19.83 1.11
C MET A 270 4.80 -19.20 2.51
N GLY A 271 4.45 -19.97 3.53
CA GLY A 271 4.42 -19.55 4.93
C GLY A 271 5.81 -19.43 5.56
N LEU A 272 6.49 -18.30 5.34
CA LEU A 272 7.66 -17.93 6.15
C LEU A 272 7.19 -17.55 7.56
N GLY A 273 7.11 -18.54 8.46
CA GLY A 273 6.48 -18.44 9.77
C GLY A 273 7.21 -17.49 10.73
N LEU A 274 6.80 -16.22 10.76
CA LEU A 274 7.38 -15.17 11.61
C LEU A 274 6.36 -14.43 12.50
N THR A 275 5.12 -14.92 12.58
CA THR A 275 4.10 -14.43 13.52
C THR A 275 3.66 -15.56 14.46
N SER A 276 4.01 -15.45 15.74
CA SER A 276 3.58 -16.40 16.77
C SER A 276 2.06 -16.37 16.90
N SER A 277 1.41 -17.52 16.65
CA SER A 277 -0.04 -17.66 16.79
C SER A 277 -0.39 -17.89 18.26
N ASN A 278 -0.70 -16.80 18.98
CA ASN A 278 -1.27 -16.87 20.32
C ASN A 278 -2.71 -17.42 20.22
N ASN A 279 -2.80 -18.75 20.23
CA ASN A 279 -4.03 -19.50 20.00
C ASN A 279 -4.97 -19.40 21.21
N TYR A 280 -5.82 -18.37 21.25
CA TYR A 280 -6.81 -18.17 22.30
C TYR A 280 -7.83 -19.32 22.29
N GLY A 281 -7.78 -20.17 23.32
CA GLY A 281 -8.47 -21.46 23.33
C GLY A 281 -10.00 -21.34 23.32
N SER A 282 -10.63 -21.78 22.23
CA SER A 282 -12.06 -22.07 22.21
C SER A 282 -12.36 -23.29 23.10
N LYS A 283 -12.97 -23.07 24.27
CA LYS A 283 -13.48 -24.14 25.12
C LYS A 283 -14.76 -24.72 24.52
N HIS A 284 -14.63 -25.70 23.61
CA HIS A 284 -15.75 -26.57 23.27
C HIS A 284 -16.23 -27.31 24.53
N LYS A 285 -17.48 -27.08 24.93
CA LYS A 285 -18.17 -27.92 25.92
C LYS A 285 -18.57 -29.23 25.24
N THR A 286 -17.79 -30.28 25.45
CA THR A 286 -18.22 -31.64 25.13
C THR A 286 -19.41 -32.02 26.01
N TYR A 287 -20.59 -32.16 25.41
CA TYR A 287 -21.70 -32.84 26.06
C TYR A 287 -21.41 -34.34 26.07
N GLY A 288 -21.49 -34.97 27.25
CA GLY A 288 -21.16 -36.38 27.41
C GLY A 288 -22.20 -37.28 26.74
N MET A 289 -21.75 -38.11 25.79
CA MET A 289 -22.60 -39.10 25.12
C MET A 289 -22.47 -40.45 25.83
N THR A 290 -23.38 -40.73 26.76
CA THR A 290 -23.35 -41.96 27.55
C THR A 290 -23.85 -43.16 26.74
N THR A 291 -22.96 -44.13 26.52
CA THR A 291 -23.21 -45.39 25.82
C THR A 291 -24.49 -46.11 26.24
N PHE A 292 -25.21 -46.69 25.27
CA PHE A 292 -25.98 -47.91 25.49
C PHE A 292 -25.50 -49.04 24.57
N LYS A 293 -25.34 -50.24 25.14
CA LYS A 293 -24.94 -51.46 24.42
C LYS A 293 -26.15 -52.31 24.12
N THR A 294 -26.17 -52.94 22.95
CA THR A 294 -27.15 -53.94 22.54
C THR A 294 -27.17 -55.15 23.49
N PHE A 295 -28.35 -55.60 23.90
CA PHE A 295 -28.55 -56.98 24.36
C PHE A 295 -29.91 -57.55 23.93
N ARG A 296 -30.09 -58.86 24.08
CA ARG A 296 -31.15 -59.65 23.42
C ARG A 296 -32.47 -59.75 24.21
N ARG A 297 -33.52 -60.14 23.49
CA ARG A 297 -34.87 -60.53 23.98
C ARG A 297 -34.83 -61.55 25.13
N THR A 298 -35.69 -61.34 26.12
CA THR A 298 -36.65 -62.33 26.64
C THR A 298 -37.84 -61.58 27.25
N ALA A 299 -38.97 -62.27 27.48
CA ALA A 299 -40.15 -61.72 28.16
C ALA A 299 -40.10 -62.06 29.67
N ASP A 300 -40.78 -61.28 30.53
CA ASP A 300 -41.99 -61.74 31.26
C ASP A 300 -42.69 -60.58 32.06
N THR A 301 -43.93 -60.85 32.49
CA THR A 301 -44.75 -60.33 33.61
C THR A 301 -44.49 -58.98 34.33
N ARG A 302 -45.47 -58.07 34.16
CA ARG A 302 -46.40 -57.52 35.18
C ARG A 302 -45.89 -57.09 36.58
N SER A 303 -45.92 -55.78 36.85
CA SER A 303 -46.45 -55.07 38.06
C SER A 303 -46.23 -53.55 37.83
N GLU A 304 -47.23 -52.64 37.82
CA GLU A 304 -47.91 -52.03 38.99
C GLU A 304 -46.90 -51.60 40.08
N THR A 305 -46.72 -50.33 40.47
CA THR A 305 -47.54 -49.08 40.38
C THR A 305 -46.61 -47.84 40.17
N HIS A 306 -46.90 -46.53 40.35
CA HIS A 306 -48.03 -45.71 40.87
C HIS A 306 -47.99 -44.29 40.22
N GLU A 307 -49.08 -43.52 40.36
CA GLU A 307 -49.29 -42.03 40.45
C GLU A 307 -48.16 -40.97 40.20
N LEU A 308 -48.43 -39.71 39.78
CA LEU A 308 -49.69 -38.90 39.77
C LEU A 308 -49.77 -37.85 38.62
N VAL A 309 -50.91 -37.87 37.90
CA VAL A 309 -51.71 -36.78 37.26
C VAL A 309 -51.16 -35.34 37.10
N SER A 310 -51.26 -34.79 35.86
CA SER A 310 -52.03 -33.54 35.58
C SER A 310 -52.36 -33.34 34.07
N VAL A 311 -53.61 -32.99 33.79
CA VAL A 311 -54.34 -32.86 32.49
C VAL A 311 -55.63 -32.03 32.79
N PRO A 312 -56.32 -31.27 31.90
CA PRO A 312 -56.11 -30.96 30.46
C PRO A 312 -56.08 -29.44 30.11
N HIS A 313 -55.89 -29.12 28.82
CA HIS A 313 -56.77 -28.24 28.01
C HIS A 313 -56.43 -28.53 26.52
N GLU A 314 -57.16 -29.33 25.75
CA GLU A 314 -58.54 -29.17 25.23
C GLU A 314 -58.66 -28.03 24.20
N GLY A 315 -59.00 -28.39 22.95
CA GLY A 315 -59.21 -27.49 21.81
C GLY A 315 -58.93 -28.16 20.45
N ASN A 316 -60.01 -28.63 19.80
CA ASN A 316 -60.27 -28.99 18.39
C ASN A 316 -59.15 -28.91 17.31
N GLU A 317 -59.13 -29.74 16.26
CA GLU A 317 -60.11 -30.73 15.76
C GLU A 317 -59.42 -31.84 14.93
N ALA A 318 -60.16 -32.88 14.56
CA ALA A 318 -59.60 -34.08 13.92
C ALA A 318 -59.32 -33.93 12.42
N ASN A 319 -58.23 -34.55 11.94
CA ASN A 319 -58.24 -35.21 10.64
C ASN A 319 -57.18 -36.32 10.56
N ASN A 320 -57.60 -37.54 10.20
CA ASN A 320 -56.70 -38.68 10.05
C ASN A 320 -56.06 -38.67 8.66
N GLN A 321 -54.74 -38.53 8.58
CA GLN A 321 -53.99 -38.76 7.34
C GLN A 321 -52.80 -39.69 7.59
N THR A 322 -52.95 -40.95 7.19
CA THR A 322 -51.85 -41.93 7.11
C THR A 322 -50.96 -41.61 5.91
N MET A 323 -49.86 -40.88 6.13
CA MET A 323 -48.88 -40.58 5.10
C MET A 323 -47.83 -41.70 5.03
N VAL A 324 -48.01 -42.63 4.09
CA VAL A 324 -47.03 -43.69 3.81
C VAL A 324 -45.97 -43.15 2.84
N THR A 325 -44.77 -42.89 3.35
CA THR A 325 -43.62 -42.49 2.53
C THR A 325 -42.61 -43.63 2.48
N SER A 326 -42.51 -44.31 1.34
CA SER A 326 -41.47 -45.31 1.09
C SER A 326 -40.12 -44.60 0.85
N ALA A 327 -39.20 -44.72 1.79
CA ALA A 327 -37.80 -44.35 1.56
C ALA A 327 -37.12 -45.42 0.68
N PRO A 328 -36.40 -45.04 -0.38
CA PRO A 328 -35.39 -45.90 -0.99
C PRO A 328 -34.17 -45.99 -0.06
N ASP A 329 -33.56 -47.16 0.05
CA ASP A 329 -32.20 -47.29 0.59
C ASP A 329 -31.20 -46.74 -0.45
N GLU A 330 -30.46 -45.68 -0.09
CA GLU A 330 -29.32 -45.16 -0.87
C GLU A 330 -28.08 -44.99 0.04
N ASP A 331 -26.90 -45.24 -0.53
CA ASP A 331 -25.68 -45.52 0.24
C ASP A 331 -25.09 -44.33 1.00
N ALA A 332 -24.54 -44.62 2.19
CA ALA A 332 -24.12 -43.64 3.19
C ALA A 332 -22.79 -42.89 2.90
N GLU A 333 -22.29 -42.87 1.65
CA GLU A 333 -20.90 -42.51 1.33
C GLU A 333 -20.73 -41.31 0.35
N SER A 334 -21.69 -40.38 0.28
CA SER A 334 -21.59 -39.18 -0.59
C SER A 334 -22.15 -37.86 -0.04
N GLN A 335 -22.12 -37.65 1.29
CA GLN A 335 -22.65 -36.42 1.91
C GLN A 335 -21.74 -35.17 1.86
N SER A 336 -20.58 -35.21 1.18
CA SER A 336 -19.60 -34.10 1.20
C SER A 336 -19.88 -32.93 0.24
N SER A 337 -20.77 -33.09 -0.75
CA SER A 337 -20.86 -32.17 -1.92
C SER A 337 -22.20 -31.44 -2.12
N ARG A 338 -23.13 -31.46 -1.13
CA ARG A 338 -24.49 -30.88 -1.28
C ARG A 338 -24.90 -29.80 -0.28
N SER A 339 -23.98 -29.28 0.54
CA SER A 339 -24.25 -28.31 1.61
C SER A 339 -24.65 -26.88 1.19
N ASN A 340 -24.74 -26.58 -0.11
CA ASN A 340 -25.07 -25.25 -0.64
C ASN A 340 -26.22 -25.26 -1.69
N MET A 341 -27.12 -26.24 -1.64
CA MET A 341 -28.27 -26.31 -2.56
C MET A 341 -29.55 -25.79 -1.89
N ILE A 342 -29.99 -24.58 -2.27
CA ILE A 342 -31.29 -24.03 -1.86
C ILE A 342 -32.38 -24.75 -2.66
N MET A 343 -33.29 -25.45 -1.99
CA MET A 343 -34.44 -26.09 -2.63
C MET A 343 -35.66 -25.17 -2.56
N GLU A 344 -36.21 -24.81 -3.71
CA GLU A 344 -37.44 -24.02 -3.84
C GLU A 344 -38.62 -24.96 -4.15
N THR A 345 -39.42 -25.30 -3.14
CA THR A 345 -40.62 -26.14 -3.33
C THR A 345 -41.77 -25.31 -3.89
N ARG A 346 -42.16 -25.55 -5.15
CA ARG A 346 -43.36 -24.95 -5.76
C ARG A 346 -44.51 -25.96 -5.82
N THR A 347 -45.58 -25.68 -5.07
CA THR A 347 -46.87 -26.36 -5.22
C THR A 347 -47.74 -25.63 -6.25
N TRP A 348 -48.47 -26.40 -7.05
CA TRP A 348 -49.43 -25.88 -8.03
C TRP A 348 -50.80 -26.49 -7.77
N THR A 349 -51.83 -25.66 -7.71
CA THR A 349 -53.24 -26.11 -7.66
C THR A 349 -53.85 -26.01 -9.04
N VAL A 350 -54.09 -27.15 -9.69
CA VAL A 350 -54.82 -27.20 -10.96
C VAL A 350 -56.33 -27.13 -10.66
N THR A 351 -57.00 -26.12 -11.21
CA THR A 351 -58.46 -26.01 -11.20
C THR A 351 -58.99 -26.26 -12.60
N GLU A 352 -59.72 -27.36 -12.78
CA GLU A 352 -60.38 -27.66 -14.05
C GLU A 352 -61.57 -26.72 -14.26
N GLY A 353 -61.50 -25.88 -15.29
CA GLY A 353 -62.59 -25.02 -15.71
C GLY A 353 -63.59 -25.78 -16.57
N LEU A 354 -64.81 -25.96 -16.09
CA LEU A 354 -65.92 -26.47 -16.90
C LEU A 354 -66.26 -25.48 -18.02
N PRO A 355 -66.45 -25.93 -19.28
CA PRO A 355 -66.84 -25.07 -20.38
C PRO A 355 -68.34 -24.73 -20.33
N ASN A 356 -68.68 -23.51 -20.78
CA ASN A 356 -70.03 -23.07 -21.15
C ASN A 356 -70.06 -22.81 -22.66
#